data_AF-A0A323V2K0-F1
#
_entry.id   AF-A0A323V2K0-F1
#
_cell.length_a   1.000
_cell.length_b   1.000
_cell.length_c   1.000
_cell.angle_alpha   90.00
_cell.angle_beta   90.00
_cell.angle_gamma   90.00
#
_symmetry.space_group_name_H-M   'P 1'
#
loop_
_entity.id
_entity.type
_entity.pdbx_description
1 polymer ?
#
loop_
_entity_poly.entity_id
_entity_poly.type
_entity_poly.pdbx_seq_one_letter_code
_entity_poly.pdbx_strand_id
1 'polypeptide(L)'
;LPDRMAVQHYNIRRPDGVFEERHWRPLSMPVTGPGGEVLSLIHYVEDVTGEVRDAHDTRTALTTSDARYRAIVESSVDYAMVAIDLSGIITTWNTGAEHVLGWRAEEMVGLPTETFFTEEDRAAAIPAQEMRNALEQGRAADERWH
;
A
#
# COMPACT_ATOMS: atom_id res chain seq x y z
N LEU A 1 21.43 -21.24 -2.29
CA LEU A 1 21.72 -20.21 -3.31
C LEU A 1 22.80 -19.31 -2.73
N PRO A 2 23.87 -18.96 -3.45
CA PRO A 2 24.90 -18.09 -2.90
C PRO A 2 24.21 -16.78 -2.49
N ASP A 3 24.51 -16.34 -1.27
CA ASP A 3 23.87 -15.20 -0.60
C ASP A 3 23.93 -13.98 -1.53
N ARG A 4 22.77 -13.49 -2.00
CA ARG A 4 22.72 -12.23 -2.77
C ARG A 4 23.12 -11.13 -1.80
N MET A 5 24.33 -10.59 -1.95
CA MET A 5 24.77 -9.44 -1.17
C MET A 5 23.78 -8.28 -1.34
N ALA A 6 23.56 -7.52 -0.27
CA ALA A 6 22.71 -6.33 -0.30
C ALA A 6 23.24 -5.30 -1.30
N VAL A 7 22.33 -4.55 -1.93
CA VAL A 7 22.67 -3.39 -2.77
C VAL A 7 23.40 -2.35 -1.90
N GLN A 8 24.52 -1.86 -2.40
CA GLN A 8 25.36 -0.88 -1.73
C GLN A 8 25.17 0.51 -2.35
N HIS A 9 25.05 1.53 -1.51
CA HIS A 9 24.88 2.92 -1.92
C HIS A 9 26.22 3.67 -1.83
N TYR A 10 26.56 4.39 -2.88
CA TYR A 10 27.77 5.21 -3.01
C TYR A 10 27.46 6.60 -3.53
N ASN A 11 28.15 7.60 -2.97
CA ASN A 11 28.21 8.95 -3.53
C ASN A 11 29.53 9.11 -4.29
N ILE A 12 29.48 9.01 -5.61
CA ILE A 12 30.66 9.11 -6.47
C ILE A 12 30.86 10.57 -6.86
N ARG A 13 32.02 11.13 -6.48
CA ARG A 13 32.39 12.49 -6.89
C ARG A 13 32.85 12.48 -8.35
N ARG A 14 32.17 13.25 -9.19
CA ARG A 14 32.53 13.47 -10.60
C ARG A 14 33.68 14.49 -10.71
N PRO A 15 34.41 14.53 -11.85
CA PRO A 15 35.54 15.46 -12.05
C PRO A 15 35.18 16.94 -11.91
N ASP A 16 33.92 17.30 -12.16
CA ASP A 16 33.35 18.64 -11.97
C ASP A 16 33.02 18.96 -10.49
N GLY A 17 33.24 18.01 -9.59
CA GLY A 17 32.97 18.12 -8.16
C GLY A 17 31.54 17.79 -7.74
N VAL A 18 30.64 17.49 -8.68
CA VAL A 18 29.27 17.08 -8.38
C VAL A 18 29.28 15.65 -7.84
N PHE A 19 28.48 15.40 -6.81
CA PHE A 19 28.26 14.05 -6.31
C PHE A 19 27.12 13.40 -7.07
N GLU A 20 27.34 12.17 -7.51
CA GLU A 20 26.32 11.35 -8.12
C GLU A 20 26.08 10.11 -7.28
N GLU A 21 24.80 9.91 -6.95
CA GLU A 21 24.32 8.74 -6.24
C GLU A 21 24.37 7.51 -7.16
N ARG A 22 25.00 6.45 -6.68
CA ARG A 22 25.12 5.16 -7.37
C ARG A 22 24.75 4.01 -6.44
N HIS A 23 24.01 3.05 -6.97
CA HIS A 23 23.65 1.82 -6.28
C HIS A 23 24.23 0.62 -7.01
N TRP A 24 24.98 -0.18 -6.29
CA TRP A 24 25.78 -1.26 -6.84
C TRP A 24 25.45 -2.58 -6.17
N ARG A 25 25.27 -3.62 -6.98
CA ARG A 25 25.03 -4.98 -6.51
C ARG A 25 26.29 -5.81 -6.76
N PRO A 26 27.11 -6.07 -5.73
CA PRO A 26 28.30 -6.88 -5.87
C PRO A 26 27.95 -8.36 -5.93
N LEU A 27 28.72 -9.11 -6.70
CA LEU A 27 28.69 -10.56 -6.67
C LEU A 27 30.12 -11.10 -6.84
N SER A 28 30.51 -11.95 -5.90
CA SER A 28 31.80 -12.63 -5.91
C SER A 28 31.58 -14.11 -6.19
N MET A 29 32.28 -14.65 -7.17
CA MET A 29 32.19 -16.05 -7.57
C MET A 29 33.56 -16.72 -7.47
N PRO A 30 33.66 -17.92 -6.87
CA PRO A 30 34.89 -18.68 -6.89
C PRO A 30 35.11 -19.31 -8.26
N VAL A 31 36.34 -19.24 -8.75
CA VAL A 31 36.81 -20.03 -9.88
C VAL A 31 37.45 -21.28 -9.30
N THR A 32 36.90 -22.45 -9.63
CA THR A 32 37.37 -23.73 -9.13
C THR A 32 38.13 -24.48 -10.21
N GLY A 33 39.18 -25.18 -9.78
CA GLY A 33 39.95 -26.07 -10.64
C GLY A 33 39.32 -27.45 -10.77
N PRO A 34 39.90 -28.35 -11.58
CA PRO A 34 39.35 -29.68 -11.85
C PRO A 34 39.22 -30.58 -10.61
N GLY A 35 40.01 -30.33 -9.56
CA GLY A 35 39.96 -31.07 -8.29
C GLY A 35 39.02 -30.46 -7.24
N GLY A 36 38.29 -29.39 -7.59
CA GLY A 36 37.40 -28.67 -6.67
C GLY A 36 38.12 -27.66 -5.77
N GLU A 37 39.43 -27.46 -5.92
CA GLU A 37 40.16 -26.41 -5.25
C GLU A 37 39.76 -25.02 -5.78
N VAL A 38 39.61 -24.05 -4.87
CA VAL A 38 39.38 -22.65 -5.26
C VAL A 38 40.69 -22.06 -5.75
N LEU A 39 40.74 -21.69 -7.03
CA LEU A 39 41.92 -21.11 -7.67
C LEU A 39 41.91 -19.58 -7.56
N SER A 40 40.73 -18.95 -7.67
CA SER A 40 40.60 -17.50 -7.56
C SER A 40 39.17 -17.08 -7.19
N LEU A 41 38.99 -15.79 -6.90
CA LEU A 41 37.69 -15.15 -6.77
C LEU A 41 37.56 -14.10 -7.88
N ILE A 42 36.45 -14.12 -8.61
CA ILE A 42 36.06 -13.06 -9.53
C ILE A 42 35.00 -12.20 -8.85
N HIS A 43 35.22 -10.89 -8.81
CA HIS A 43 34.26 -9.92 -8.28
C HIS A 43 33.72 -9.07 -9.44
N TYR A 44 32.40 -8.98 -9.55
CA TYR A 44 31.75 -8.05 -10.46
C TYR A 44 30.74 -7.19 -9.72
N VAL A 45 30.54 -6.00 -10.27
CA VAL A 45 29.62 -5.01 -9.74
C VAL A 45 28.63 -4.68 -10.85
N GLU A 46 27.35 -4.89 -10.56
CA GLU A 46 26.25 -4.46 -11.42
C GLU A 46 25.75 -3.10 -10.93
N ASP A 47 25.60 -2.16 -11.86
CA ASP A 47 24.99 -0.86 -11.54
C ASP A 47 23.47 -0.95 -11.63
N VAL A 48 22.82 -0.82 -10.46
CA VAL A 48 21.36 -0.91 -10.28
C VAL A 48 20.75 0.44 -9.90
N THR A 49 21.46 1.54 -10.15
CA THR A 49 21.00 2.89 -9.78
C THR A 49 19.64 3.23 -10.39
N GLY A 50 19.42 2.84 -11.66
CA GLY A 50 18.13 3.04 -12.35
C GLY A 50 17.00 2.27 -11.67
N GLU A 51 17.19 0.98 -11.42
CA GLU A 51 16.19 0.12 -10.75
C GLU A 51 15.77 0.67 -9.38
N VAL A 52 16.75 1.11 -8.57
CA VAL A 52 16.47 1.67 -7.24
C VAL A 52 15.70 2.99 -7.34
N ARG A 53 16.07 3.86 -8.29
CA ARG A 53 15.37 5.13 -8.51
C ARG A 53 13.94 4.90 -8.98
N ASP A 54 13.73 4.05 -9.97
CA ASP A 54 12.40 3.76 -10.51
C ASP A 54 11.48 3.14 -9.43
N ALA A 55 12.01 2.24 -8.62
CA ALA A 55 11.28 1.64 -7.49
C ALA A 55 10.95 2.68 -6.40
N HIS A 56 11.88 3.60 -6.13
CA HIS A 56 11.64 4.70 -5.20
C HIS A 56 10.57 5.65 -5.73
N ASP A 57 10.68 6.10 -6.97
CA ASP A 57 9.75 7.05 -7.60
C ASP A 57 8.33 6.44 -7.68
N THR A 58 8.22 5.17 -8.06
CA THR A 58 6.95 4.45 -8.09
C THR A 58 6.31 4.40 -6.69
N ARG A 59 7.10 4.04 -5.68
CA ARG A 59 6.61 3.98 -4.29
C ARG A 59 6.21 5.37 -3.78
N THR A 60 7.00 6.39 -4.05
CA THR A 60 6.71 7.78 -3.66
C THR A 60 5.45 8.29 -4.33
N ALA A 61 5.25 7.99 -5.62
CA ALA A 61 4.04 8.34 -6.36
C ALA A 61 2.80 7.65 -5.76
N LEU A 62 2.88 6.35 -5.44
CA LEU A 62 1.80 5.61 -4.78
C LEU A 62 1.44 6.22 -3.42
N THR A 63 2.42 6.43 -2.55
CA THR A 63 2.20 7.05 -1.22
C THR A 63 1.61 8.45 -1.34
N THR A 64 2.07 9.26 -2.30
CA THR A 64 1.54 10.61 -2.52
C THR A 64 0.10 10.57 -3.01
N SER A 65 -0.22 9.64 -3.90
CA SER A 65 -1.59 9.46 -4.40
C SER A 65 -2.53 9.04 -3.27
N ASP A 66 -2.13 8.04 -2.47
CA ASP A 66 -2.89 7.56 -1.32
C ASP A 66 -3.15 8.68 -0.30
N ALA A 67 -2.11 9.43 0.06
CA ALA A 67 -2.23 10.58 0.97
C ALA A 67 -3.19 11.66 0.43
N ARG A 68 -3.19 11.92 -0.88
CA ARG A 68 -4.13 12.86 -1.51
C ARG A 68 -5.56 12.35 -1.46
N TYR A 69 -5.79 11.08 -1.79
CA TYR A 69 -7.12 10.48 -1.70
C TYR A 69 -7.66 10.53 -0.28
N ARG A 70 -6.83 10.15 0.71
CA ARG A 70 -7.18 10.23 2.12
C ARG A 70 -7.54 11.65 2.55
N ALA A 71 -6.74 12.64 2.16
CA ALA A 71 -7.02 14.04 2.48
C ALA A 71 -8.36 14.51 1.89
N ILE A 72 -8.70 14.11 0.65
CA ILE A 72 -9.99 14.43 0.02
C ILE A 72 -11.14 13.83 0.83
N VAL A 73 -11.06 12.54 1.15
CA VAL A 73 -12.07 11.81 1.93
C VAL A 73 -12.24 12.42 3.33
N GLU A 74 -11.14 12.72 4.02
CA GLU A 74 -11.15 13.31 5.37
C GLU A 74 -11.65 14.76 5.40
N SER A 75 -11.40 15.52 4.33
CA SER A 75 -11.87 16.91 4.19
C SER A 75 -13.35 17.04 3.86
N SER A 76 -14.00 15.97 3.41
CA SER A 76 -15.42 15.94 3.04
C SER A 76 -16.32 15.82 4.28
N VAL A 77 -16.32 16.86 5.12
CA VAL A 77 -17.02 16.87 6.42
C VAL A 77 -18.55 16.79 6.27
N ASP A 78 -19.10 17.30 5.17
CA ASP A 78 -20.56 17.31 4.93
C ASP A 78 -21.12 15.94 4.54
N TYR A 79 -20.27 14.94 4.26
CA TYR A 79 -20.69 13.62 3.79
C TYR A 79 -20.08 12.50 4.62
N ALA A 80 -20.94 11.61 5.13
CA ALA A 80 -20.51 10.35 5.72
C ALA A 80 -19.94 9.44 4.63
N MET A 81 -18.64 9.17 4.71
CA MET A 81 -17.97 8.21 3.83
C MET A 81 -17.45 7.05 4.67
N VAL A 82 -17.98 5.86 4.37
CA VAL A 82 -17.58 4.60 4.97
C VAL A 82 -17.09 3.69 3.85
N ALA A 83 -15.88 3.14 4.00
CA ALA A 83 -15.38 2.10 3.11
C ALA A 83 -15.31 0.77 3.86
N ILE A 84 -15.63 -0.31 3.15
CA ILE A 84 -15.59 -1.69 3.66
C ILE A 84 -14.78 -2.56 2.70
N ASP A 85 -14.14 -3.60 3.23
CA ASP A 85 -13.55 -4.65 2.41
C ASP A 85 -14.59 -5.66 1.92
N LEU A 86 -14.14 -6.64 1.13
CA LEU A 86 -15.02 -7.70 0.59
C LEU A 86 -15.59 -8.65 1.65
N SER A 87 -15.06 -8.61 2.87
CA SER A 87 -15.58 -9.36 4.03
C SER A 87 -16.58 -8.53 4.84
N GLY A 88 -16.88 -7.29 4.40
CA GLY A 88 -17.77 -6.37 5.10
C GLY A 88 -17.11 -5.69 6.31
N ILE A 89 -15.78 -5.73 6.43
CA ILE A 89 -15.07 -5.06 7.53
C ILE A 89 -14.81 -3.61 7.17
N ILE A 90 -15.13 -2.69 8.07
CA ILE A 90 -14.93 -1.24 7.88
C ILE A 90 -13.43 -0.95 7.82
N THR A 91 -12.97 -0.40 6.71
CA THR A 91 -11.57 0.00 6.47
C THR A 91 -11.36 1.50 6.53
N THR A 92 -12.42 2.30 6.38
CA THR A 92 -12.34 3.76 6.41
C THR A 92 -13.59 4.36 7.00
N TRP A 93 -13.39 5.36 7.85
CA TRP A 93 -14.42 6.15 8.49
C TRP A 93 -13.94 7.60 8.51
N ASN A 94 -14.52 8.46 7.66
CA ASN A 94 -14.05 9.84 7.54
C ASN A 94 -14.65 10.76 8.62
N THR A 95 -14.14 11.99 8.75
CA THR A 95 -14.67 13.02 9.67
C THR A 95 -16.17 13.26 9.49
N GLY A 96 -16.67 13.19 8.24
CA GLY A 96 -18.10 13.32 7.99
C GLY A 96 -18.93 12.16 8.56
N ALA A 97 -18.40 10.93 8.52
CA ALA A 97 -19.05 9.78 9.14
C ALA A 97 -19.04 9.92 10.68
N GLU A 98 -17.98 10.45 11.28
CA GLU A 98 -17.99 10.79 12.70
C GLU A 98 -19.08 11.81 13.04
N HIS A 99 -19.22 12.84 12.22
CA HIS A 99 -20.20 13.89 12.45
C HIS A 99 -21.64 13.43 12.26
N VAL A 100 -21.90 12.68 11.19
CA VAL A 100 -23.25 12.26 10.77
C VAL A 100 -23.73 11.02 11.55
N LEU A 101 -22.85 10.04 11.77
CA LEU A 101 -23.20 8.77 12.39
C LEU A 101 -22.84 8.72 13.89
N GLY A 102 -21.97 9.61 14.37
CA GLY A 102 -21.75 9.85 15.80
C GLY A 102 -20.70 8.95 16.48
N TRP A 103 -20.05 8.06 15.74
CA TRP A 103 -18.95 7.22 16.24
C TRP A 103 -17.61 7.72 15.71
N ARG A 104 -16.54 7.54 16.49
CA ARG A 104 -15.17 7.84 16.04
C ARG A 104 -14.64 6.74 15.14
N ALA A 105 -13.69 7.09 14.28
CA ALA A 105 -13.02 6.13 13.42
C ALA A 105 -12.38 4.99 14.21
N GLU A 106 -11.78 5.26 15.38
CA GLU A 106 -11.13 4.24 16.21
C GLU A 106 -12.13 3.24 16.83
N GLU A 107 -13.41 3.60 16.90
CA GLU A 107 -14.48 2.73 17.41
C GLU A 107 -15.04 1.81 16.34
N MET A 108 -14.96 2.21 15.07
CA MET A 108 -15.64 1.52 13.96
C MET A 108 -14.69 0.80 13.01
N VAL A 109 -13.49 1.31 12.77
CA VAL A 109 -12.53 0.68 11.84
C VAL A 109 -12.10 -0.69 12.38
N GLY A 110 -12.16 -1.70 11.53
CA GLY A 110 -11.92 -3.10 11.88
C GLY A 110 -13.15 -3.87 12.36
N LEU A 111 -14.30 -3.20 12.55
CA LEU A 111 -15.56 -3.85 12.87
C LEU A 111 -16.37 -4.22 11.61
N PRO A 112 -17.29 -5.19 11.70
CA PRO A 112 -18.24 -5.47 10.63
C PRO A 112 -19.15 -4.27 10.36
N THR A 113 -19.49 -4.03 9.09
CA THR A 113 -20.40 -2.96 8.65
C THR A 113 -21.77 -3.05 9.33
N GLU A 114 -22.22 -4.27 9.65
CA GLU A 114 -23.49 -4.53 10.37
C GLU A 114 -23.60 -3.83 11.73
N THR A 115 -22.48 -3.39 12.30
CA THR A 115 -22.40 -2.74 13.62
C THR A 115 -23.24 -1.46 13.68
N PHE A 116 -23.32 -0.68 12.59
CA PHE A 116 -24.09 0.58 12.58
C PHE A 116 -25.50 0.45 11.98
N PHE A 117 -25.91 -0.75 11.56
CA PHE A 117 -27.28 -1.00 11.11
C PHE A 117 -28.22 -1.26 12.28
N THR A 118 -29.53 -1.08 12.05
CA THR A 118 -30.54 -1.43 13.05
C THR A 118 -30.66 -2.97 13.18
N GLU A 119 -31.25 -3.44 14.29
CA GLU A 119 -31.52 -4.87 14.45
C GLU A 119 -32.50 -5.40 13.40
N GLU A 120 -33.48 -4.58 13.00
CA GLU A 120 -34.42 -4.92 11.94
C GLU A 120 -33.71 -5.09 10.59
N ASP A 121 -32.80 -4.17 10.25
CA ASP A 121 -32.00 -4.26 9.02
C ASP A 121 -31.10 -5.50 9.02
N ARG A 122 -30.46 -5.80 10.15
CA ARG A 122 -29.66 -7.03 10.30
C ARG A 122 -30.51 -8.28 10.13
N ALA A 123 -31.69 -8.33 10.76
CA ALA A 123 -32.62 -9.45 10.64
C ALA A 123 -33.13 -9.63 9.20
N ALA A 124 -33.29 -8.53 8.46
CA ALA A 124 -33.65 -8.52 7.06
C ALA A 124 -32.45 -8.74 6.10
N ALA A 125 -31.24 -8.99 6.61
CA ALA A 125 -30.01 -9.20 5.84
C ALA A 125 -29.68 -8.06 4.87
N ILE A 126 -30.09 -6.85 5.24
CA ILE A 126 -29.94 -5.64 4.45
C ILE A 126 -28.46 -5.32 4.12
N PRO A 127 -27.50 -5.36 5.08
CA PRO A 127 -26.10 -5.05 4.77
C PRO A 127 -25.51 -5.99 3.72
N ALA A 128 -25.83 -7.27 3.83
CA ALA A 128 -25.38 -8.28 2.87
C ALA A 128 -26.04 -8.08 1.49
N GLN A 129 -27.29 -7.63 1.45
CA GLN A 129 -27.97 -7.33 0.20
C GLN A 129 -27.41 -6.09 -0.50
N GLU A 130 -27.14 -5.02 0.25
CA GLU A 130 -26.46 -3.83 -0.27
C GLU A 130 -25.09 -4.18 -0.85
N MET A 131 -24.28 -4.97 -0.13
CA MET A 131 -22.96 -5.37 -0.60
C MET A 131 -23.03 -6.21 -1.88
N ARG A 132 -23.97 -7.17 -1.97
CA ARG A 132 -24.20 -7.94 -3.21
C ARG A 132 -24.62 -7.04 -4.37
N ASN A 133 -25.57 -6.15 -4.15
CA ASN A 133 -26.05 -5.23 -5.18
C ASN A 133 -24.94 -4.31 -5.68
N ALA A 134 -24.10 -3.78 -4.78
CA ALA A 134 -22.95 -2.95 -5.13
C ALA A 134 -21.92 -3.72 -5.98
N LEU A 135 -21.63 -4.98 -5.64
CA LEU A 135 -20.72 -5.82 -6.41
C LEU A 135 -21.25 -6.17 -7.81
N GLU A 136 -22.56 -6.42 -7.94
CA GLU A 136 -23.19 -6.79 -9.20
C GLU A 136 -23.40 -5.58 -10.12
N GLN A 137 -23.75 -4.41 -9.56
CA GLN A 137 -24.24 -3.25 -10.30
C GLN A 137 -23.28 -2.06 -10.27
N GLY A 138 -22.18 -2.15 -9.54
CA GLY A 138 -21.22 -1.06 -9.32
C GLY A 138 -21.72 0.04 -8.37
N ARG A 139 -22.96 -0.07 -7.88
CA ARG A 139 -23.57 0.83 -6.87
C ARG A 139 -24.71 0.12 -6.16
N ALA A 140 -24.90 0.42 -4.88
CA ALA A 140 -26.15 0.20 -4.17
C ALA A 140 -26.64 1.56 -3.71
N ALA A 141 -27.82 1.98 -4.15
CA ALA A 141 -28.46 3.19 -3.66
C ALA A 141 -29.54 2.75 -2.67
N ASP A 142 -29.41 3.15 -1.42
CA ASP A 142 -30.52 3.11 -0.48
C ASP A 142 -30.81 4.53 -0.01
N GLU A 143 -32.02 5.01 -0.29
CA GLU A 143 -32.53 6.27 0.25
C GLU A 143 -33.46 5.92 1.42
N ARG A 144 -32.88 5.84 2.63
CA ARG A 144 -33.67 5.68 3.85
C ARG A 144 -34.00 7.06 4.44
N TRP A 145 -35.27 7.44 4.32
CA TRP A 145 -35.84 8.52 5.12
C TRP A 145 -36.38 7.88 6.42
N HIS A 146 -35.73 8.15 7.54
CA HIS A 146 -36.27 7.89 8.88
C HIS A 146 -36.80 9.19 9.49
#